data_AF-A0A9D2NUV5-F1
#
_entry.id   AF-A0A9D2NUV5-F1
#
_cell.length_a   1.000
_cell.length_b   1.000
_cell.length_c   1.000
_cell.angle_alpha   90.00
_cell.angle_beta   90.00
_cell.angle_gamma   90.00
#
_symmetry.space_group_name_H-M   'P 1'
#
loop_
_entity.id
_entity.type
_entity.pdbx_description
1 polymer ?
#
loop_
_entity_poly.entity_id
_entity_poly.type
_entity_poly.pdbx_seq_one_letter_code
_entity_poly.pdbx_strand_id
1 'polypeptide(L)'
;MKKRIVVWVMSLCMMLSAAVQMPAVTVSAQESGQETGIVQQQENISTAVLERTIALAKEADTEGVIPIIVKEYEDRLANAENVLARVQAGDEGVTQEMVDACWQSLTEILSFLEFKQGDKSDLEDAIEFAESLILSDYEDNENKTAFLEALEAAKKVRDDENAMQDEITDAWKALIKAASELNYKMANMDDLKSVIAWMETLDLDKYLEEGKQEFNEALEAARATAENILSPQSDVDKAWKALMDAGSALRLKPDKGALDELLRTAEKYLAEEESYEQAAFAAFQAVYAEAEAVYMNEQATEDEVASAVERLAGAAAKLESSPAETEEPDKGSAGNETAVPGKDETAATGNTPSENTDDVKVIAKAEPAQTTEKSDGITTTSKVPTAGGGAAVTAKAVKTGDTADIMYLTVLLGASACIAAAAAAKKASGRR
;
A
#
# COMPACT_ATOMS: atom_id res chain seq x y z
N MET A 1 -2.24 23.04 -43.01
CA MET A 1 -2.99 22.28 -44.03
C MET A 1 -4.47 22.08 -43.68
N LYS A 2 -4.85 21.86 -42.42
CA LYS A 2 -6.28 21.87 -41.97
C LYS A 2 -7.10 23.09 -42.44
N LYS A 3 -6.55 24.31 -42.39
CA LYS A 3 -7.22 25.50 -42.96
C LYS A 3 -7.41 25.43 -44.47
N ARG A 4 -6.59 24.68 -45.20
CA ARG A 4 -6.75 24.48 -46.65
C ARG A 4 -7.79 23.42 -46.92
N ILE A 5 -7.81 22.32 -46.18
CA ILE A 5 -8.80 21.22 -46.33
C ILE A 5 -10.19 21.65 -45.83
N VAL A 6 -10.32 22.36 -44.69
CA VAL A 6 -11.61 22.88 -44.20
C VAL A 6 -12.16 24.00 -45.07
N VAL A 7 -11.31 24.91 -45.56
CA VAL A 7 -11.70 25.92 -46.56
C VAL A 7 -12.07 25.25 -47.88
N TRP A 8 -11.42 24.14 -48.24
CA TRP A 8 -11.73 23.35 -49.42
C TRP A 8 -13.07 22.62 -49.29
N VAL A 9 -13.36 21.94 -48.17
CA VAL A 9 -14.66 21.29 -47.89
C VAL A 9 -15.81 22.32 -47.89
N MET A 10 -15.61 23.51 -47.31
CA MET A 10 -16.62 24.57 -47.33
C MET A 10 -16.79 25.22 -48.72
N SER A 11 -15.70 25.38 -49.48
CA SER A 11 -15.76 25.95 -50.84
C SER A 11 -16.34 24.94 -51.86
N LEU A 12 -16.15 23.64 -51.63
CA LEU A 12 -16.66 22.56 -52.47
C LEU A 12 -18.17 22.31 -52.24
N CYS A 13 -18.64 22.39 -50.99
CA CYS A 13 -20.08 22.30 -50.67
C CYS A 13 -20.89 23.46 -51.31
N MET A 14 -20.28 24.65 -51.43
CA MET A 14 -20.87 25.77 -52.18
C MET A 14 -20.86 25.57 -53.70
N MET A 15 -19.85 24.91 -54.28
CA MET A 15 -19.79 24.63 -55.72
C MET A 15 -20.72 23.48 -56.14
N LEU A 16 -20.90 22.46 -55.30
CA LEU A 16 -21.83 21.35 -55.57
C LEU A 16 -23.31 21.79 -55.51
N SER A 17 -23.64 22.80 -54.70
CA SER A 17 -24.98 23.42 -54.70
C SER A 17 -25.27 24.29 -55.93
N ALA A 18 -24.25 24.71 -56.68
CA ALA A 18 -24.44 25.55 -57.87
C ALA A 18 -24.72 24.75 -59.16
N ALA A 19 -24.39 23.45 -59.20
CA ALA A 19 -24.55 22.62 -60.39
C ALA A 19 -25.96 22.01 -60.57
N VAL A 20 -26.87 22.18 -59.60
CA VAL A 20 -28.23 21.60 -59.64
C VAL A 20 -29.33 22.61 -60.02
N GLN A 21 -29.05 23.91 -60.13
CA GLN A 21 -30.07 24.91 -60.44
C GLN A 21 -29.86 25.54 -61.84
N MET A 22 -30.35 24.86 -62.88
CA MET A 22 -30.52 25.50 -64.20
C MET A 22 -31.83 26.31 -64.25
N PRO A 23 -31.83 27.54 -64.80
CA PRO A 23 -33.06 28.25 -65.12
C PRO A 23 -33.74 27.61 -66.35
N ALA A 24 -35.05 27.44 -66.27
CA ALA A 24 -35.88 27.02 -67.39
C ALA A 24 -35.82 28.08 -68.51
N VAL A 25 -35.17 27.77 -69.62
CA VAL A 25 -35.28 28.55 -70.86
C VAL A 25 -36.63 28.23 -71.48
N THR A 26 -37.58 29.15 -71.36
CA THR A 26 -38.84 29.11 -72.11
C THR A 26 -38.58 29.50 -73.56
N VAL A 27 -38.70 28.53 -74.48
CA VAL A 27 -38.74 28.78 -75.92
C VAL A 27 -40.11 29.32 -76.30
N SER A 28 -40.17 30.59 -76.68
CA SER A 28 -41.31 31.18 -77.38
C SER A 28 -41.14 30.96 -78.88
N ALA A 29 -42.05 30.19 -79.48
CA ALA A 29 -42.08 29.96 -80.92
C ALA A 29 -42.42 31.23 -81.71
N GLN A 30 -41.66 31.52 -82.76
CA GLN A 30 -42.19 32.20 -83.95
C GLN A 30 -41.38 31.81 -85.19
N GLU A 31 -42.05 31.12 -86.12
CA GLU A 31 -41.57 30.83 -87.47
C GLU A 31 -41.41 32.12 -88.28
N SER A 32 -40.29 32.26 -89.01
CA SER A 32 -40.28 32.66 -90.41
C SER A 32 -38.88 32.41 -90.99
N GLY A 33 -38.84 31.74 -92.14
CA GLY A 33 -37.62 31.13 -92.67
C GLY A 33 -36.63 32.07 -93.33
N GLN A 34 -35.40 31.57 -93.44
CA GLN A 34 -34.59 31.61 -94.66
C GLN A 34 -33.36 30.72 -94.47
N GLU A 35 -33.28 29.66 -95.28
CA GLU A 35 -32.08 28.85 -95.45
C GLU A 35 -30.90 29.73 -95.86
N THR A 36 -29.91 29.84 -94.98
CA THR A 36 -28.53 29.99 -95.40
C THR A 36 -27.76 28.83 -94.78
N GLY A 37 -27.25 27.95 -95.65
CA GLY A 37 -26.45 26.80 -95.26
C GLY A 37 -25.15 27.26 -94.63
N ILE A 38 -25.14 27.33 -93.31
CA ILE A 38 -23.92 27.23 -92.50
C ILE A 38 -23.93 25.79 -92.02
N VAL A 39 -23.13 24.95 -92.66
CA VAL A 39 -22.73 23.68 -92.03
C VAL A 39 -21.88 24.12 -90.84
N GLN A 40 -22.52 24.30 -89.68
CA GLN A 40 -21.81 24.29 -88.41
C GLN A 40 -21.17 22.91 -88.35
N GLN A 41 -19.87 22.86 -88.64
CA GLN A 41 -19.08 21.68 -88.35
C GLN A 41 -19.18 21.54 -86.84
N GLN A 42 -20.05 20.63 -86.37
CA GLN A 42 -20.08 20.21 -84.98
C GLN A 42 -18.64 19.82 -84.65
N GLU A 43 -17.92 20.68 -83.93
CA GLU A 43 -16.61 20.29 -83.42
C GLU A 43 -16.89 19.15 -82.46
N ASN A 44 -16.49 17.94 -82.87
CA ASN A 44 -16.63 16.76 -82.03
C ASN A 44 -15.90 17.01 -80.71
N ILE A 45 -16.61 16.84 -79.58
CA ILE A 45 -16.05 16.98 -78.24
C ILE A 45 -14.85 16.04 -78.10
N SER A 46 -13.72 16.57 -77.63
CA SER A 46 -12.49 15.79 -77.44
C SER A 46 -12.51 15.09 -76.08
N THR A 47 -12.68 13.77 -76.09
CA THR A 47 -12.74 12.93 -74.88
C THR A 47 -11.48 12.12 -74.59
N ALA A 48 -10.52 12.07 -75.52
CA ALA A 48 -9.39 11.14 -75.46
C ALA A 48 -8.55 11.26 -74.17
N VAL A 49 -8.37 12.47 -73.65
CA VAL A 49 -7.62 12.70 -72.41
C VAL A 49 -8.42 12.22 -71.20
N LEU A 50 -9.73 12.50 -71.17
CA LEU A 50 -10.64 12.04 -70.11
C LEU A 50 -10.73 10.50 -70.08
N GLU A 51 -10.87 9.86 -71.24
CA GLU A 51 -10.88 8.40 -71.38
C GLU A 51 -9.62 7.76 -70.81
N ARG A 52 -8.45 8.32 -71.13
CA ARG A 52 -7.17 7.85 -70.59
C ARG A 52 -7.09 8.03 -69.08
N THR A 53 -7.51 9.19 -68.54
CA THR A 53 -7.48 9.43 -67.10
C THR A 53 -8.44 8.51 -66.36
N ILE A 54 -9.64 8.21 -66.90
CA ILE A 54 -10.57 7.23 -66.34
C ILE A 54 -9.92 5.83 -66.31
N ALA A 55 -9.24 5.42 -67.39
CA ALA A 55 -8.55 4.14 -67.43
C ALA A 55 -7.46 4.04 -66.36
N LEU A 56 -6.64 5.09 -66.20
CA LEU A 56 -5.62 5.15 -65.14
C LEU A 56 -6.23 5.15 -63.74
N ALA A 57 -7.32 5.89 -63.54
CA ALA A 57 -8.02 5.93 -62.27
C ALA A 57 -8.49 4.52 -61.88
N LYS A 58 -9.14 3.78 -62.78
CA LYS A 58 -9.60 2.40 -62.50
C LYS A 58 -8.51 1.43 -62.03
N GLU A 59 -7.25 1.73 -62.34
CA GLU A 59 -6.08 0.94 -61.92
C GLU A 59 -5.41 1.46 -60.63
N ALA A 60 -5.90 2.56 -60.06
CA ALA A 60 -5.33 3.18 -58.87
C ALA A 60 -5.58 2.33 -57.61
N ASP A 61 -4.53 2.18 -56.80
CA ASP A 61 -4.59 1.50 -55.52
C ASP A 61 -5.08 2.45 -54.40
N THR A 62 -6.19 2.09 -53.78
CA THR A 62 -6.80 2.82 -52.67
C THR A 62 -6.53 2.18 -51.31
N GLU A 63 -5.74 1.10 -51.23
CA GLU A 63 -5.42 0.43 -49.97
C GLU A 63 -4.71 1.38 -49.01
N GLY A 64 -5.22 1.49 -47.78
CA GLY A 64 -4.69 2.36 -46.74
C GLY A 64 -4.84 3.87 -47.01
N VAL A 65 -5.49 4.29 -48.10
CA VAL A 65 -5.79 5.72 -48.34
C VAL A 65 -6.81 6.21 -47.30
N ILE A 66 -6.73 7.50 -46.94
CA ILE A 66 -7.69 8.11 -46.02
C ILE A 66 -9.12 7.96 -46.57
N PRO A 67 -10.11 7.52 -45.77
CA PRO A 67 -11.44 7.15 -46.27
C PRO A 67 -12.18 8.28 -46.98
N ILE A 68 -12.05 9.52 -46.49
CA ILE A 68 -12.67 10.68 -47.15
C ILE A 68 -12.11 10.91 -48.57
N ILE A 69 -10.83 10.60 -48.80
CA ILE A 69 -10.19 10.73 -50.12
C ILE A 69 -10.67 9.63 -51.04
N VAL A 70 -10.76 8.38 -50.54
CA VAL A 70 -11.30 7.24 -51.32
C VAL A 70 -12.74 7.53 -51.78
N LYS A 71 -13.59 8.03 -50.87
CA LYS A 71 -14.97 8.39 -51.21
C LYS A 71 -15.03 9.48 -52.29
N GLU A 72 -14.26 10.56 -52.14
CA GLU A 72 -14.23 11.65 -53.12
C GLU A 72 -13.66 11.19 -54.47
N TYR A 73 -12.69 10.28 -54.44
CA TYR A 73 -12.11 9.65 -55.62
C TYR A 73 -13.16 8.85 -56.40
N GLU A 74 -13.93 8.00 -55.72
CA GLU A 74 -15.04 7.23 -56.31
C GLU A 74 -16.13 8.15 -56.89
N ASP A 75 -16.53 9.18 -56.15
CA ASP A 75 -17.54 10.16 -56.58
C ASP A 75 -17.08 10.90 -57.88
N ARG A 76 -15.80 11.29 -57.96
CA ARG A 76 -15.23 11.96 -59.14
C ARG A 76 -15.05 11.03 -60.33
N LEU A 77 -14.65 9.78 -60.09
CA LEU A 77 -14.56 8.77 -61.14
C LEU A 77 -15.94 8.49 -61.75
N ALA A 78 -16.97 8.30 -60.92
CA ALA A 78 -18.33 8.07 -61.38
C ALA A 78 -18.87 9.25 -62.21
N ASN A 79 -18.59 10.49 -61.80
CA ASN A 79 -18.96 11.68 -62.57
C ASN A 79 -18.25 11.75 -63.93
N ALA A 80 -16.94 11.46 -63.97
CA ALA A 80 -16.16 11.42 -65.20
C ALA A 80 -16.69 10.37 -66.19
N GLU A 81 -17.04 9.17 -65.69
CA GLU A 81 -17.68 8.12 -66.49
C GLU A 81 -19.06 8.53 -67.01
N ASN A 82 -19.87 9.21 -66.19
CA ASN A 82 -21.18 9.70 -66.60
C ASN A 82 -21.08 10.73 -67.73
N VAL A 83 -20.18 11.71 -67.59
CA VAL A 83 -19.96 12.74 -68.63
C VAL A 83 -19.46 12.09 -69.92
N LEU A 84 -18.52 11.15 -69.84
CA LEU A 84 -18.05 10.41 -71.01
C LEU A 84 -19.18 9.64 -71.70
N ALA A 85 -20.03 8.94 -70.94
CA ALA A 85 -21.17 8.20 -71.48
C ALA A 85 -22.20 9.12 -72.16
N ARG A 86 -22.45 10.30 -71.61
CA ARG A 86 -23.34 11.31 -72.22
C ARG A 86 -22.79 11.85 -73.54
N VAL A 87 -21.48 12.12 -73.62
CA VAL A 87 -20.84 12.50 -74.89
C VAL A 87 -20.99 11.39 -75.93
N GLN A 88 -20.75 10.12 -75.54
CA GLN A 88 -20.89 8.96 -76.44
C GLN A 88 -22.34 8.72 -76.89
N ALA A 89 -23.32 9.10 -76.06
CA ALA A 89 -24.74 9.04 -76.39
C ALA A 89 -25.22 10.20 -77.28
N GLY A 90 -24.35 11.17 -77.61
CA GLY A 90 -24.70 12.34 -78.43
C GLY A 90 -25.51 13.40 -77.69
N ASP A 91 -25.35 13.51 -76.38
CA ASP A 91 -26.02 14.54 -75.58
C ASP A 91 -25.48 15.95 -75.92
N GLU A 92 -26.30 16.75 -76.62
CA GLU A 92 -25.98 18.13 -77.02
C GLU A 92 -25.82 19.09 -75.83
N GLY A 93 -26.24 18.70 -74.63
CA GLY A 93 -26.08 19.47 -73.40
C GLY A 93 -24.71 19.33 -72.73
N VAL A 94 -23.83 18.47 -73.25
CA VAL A 94 -22.44 18.34 -72.77
C VAL A 94 -21.52 19.26 -73.56
N THR A 95 -20.68 20.04 -72.87
CA THR A 95 -19.70 20.94 -73.49
C THR A 95 -18.26 20.45 -73.28
N GLN A 96 -17.32 20.96 -74.10
CA GLN A 96 -15.89 20.68 -73.90
C GLN A 96 -15.41 21.10 -72.51
N GLU A 97 -15.92 22.24 -72.00
CA GLU A 97 -15.61 22.73 -70.67
C GLU A 97 -16.02 21.73 -69.57
N MET A 98 -17.16 21.03 -69.74
CA MET A 98 -17.59 19.98 -68.80
C MET A 98 -16.64 18.78 -68.82
N VAL A 99 -16.15 18.38 -70.00
CA VAL A 99 -15.18 17.29 -70.16
C VAL A 99 -13.83 17.67 -69.54
N ASP A 100 -13.34 18.88 -69.83
CA ASP A 100 -12.08 19.40 -69.28
C ASP A 100 -12.16 19.55 -67.76
N ALA A 101 -13.29 20.01 -67.23
CA ALA A 101 -13.52 20.10 -65.78
C ALA A 101 -13.52 18.72 -65.11
N CYS A 102 -14.15 17.71 -65.71
CA CYS A 102 -14.11 16.34 -65.18
C CYS A 102 -12.70 15.77 -65.22
N TRP A 103 -11.95 16.01 -66.30
CA TRP A 103 -10.57 15.59 -66.42
C TRP A 103 -9.68 16.23 -65.34
N GLN A 104 -9.81 17.54 -65.12
CA GLN A 104 -9.07 18.26 -64.08
C GLN A 104 -9.43 17.74 -62.68
N SER A 105 -10.73 17.59 -62.40
CA SER A 105 -11.22 17.11 -61.11
C SER A 105 -10.72 15.70 -60.77
N LEU A 106 -10.76 14.78 -61.74
CA LEU A 106 -10.26 13.42 -61.58
C LEU A 106 -8.73 13.40 -61.42
N THR A 107 -8.01 14.21 -62.20
CA THR A 107 -6.54 14.33 -62.08
C THR A 107 -6.12 14.89 -60.72
N GLU A 108 -6.87 15.86 -60.19
CA GLU A 108 -6.61 16.43 -58.87
C GLU A 108 -6.75 15.35 -57.79
N ILE A 109 -7.85 14.61 -57.72
CA ILE A 109 -8.06 13.62 -56.65
C ILE A 109 -7.07 12.45 -56.71
N LEU A 110 -6.60 12.07 -57.90
CA LEU A 110 -5.55 11.08 -58.06
C LEU A 110 -4.25 11.48 -57.33
N SER A 111 -3.93 12.77 -57.28
CA SER A 111 -2.77 13.26 -56.52
C SER A 111 -2.94 13.16 -55.01
N PHE A 112 -4.18 13.08 -54.50
CA PHE A 112 -4.45 12.93 -53.08
C PHE A 112 -4.44 11.46 -52.62
N LEU A 113 -4.42 10.48 -53.51
CA LEU A 113 -4.32 9.07 -53.14
C LEU A 113 -3.00 8.70 -52.45
N GLU A 114 -1.99 9.60 -52.47
CA GLU A 114 -0.75 9.44 -51.72
C GLU A 114 -0.93 9.62 -50.20
N PHE A 115 -2.02 10.26 -49.76
CA PHE A 115 -2.29 10.47 -48.33
C PHE A 115 -2.91 9.20 -47.72
N LYS A 116 -2.06 8.45 -47.01
CA LYS A 116 -2.44 7.22 -46.30
C LYS A 116 -2.88 7.51 -44.86
N GLN A 117 -3.73 6.64 -44.33
CA GLN A 117 -4.06 6.59 -42.90
C GLN A 117 -2.80 6.30 -42.08
N GLY A 118 -2.72 6.86 -40.88
CA GLY A 118 -1.63 6.52 -39.95
C GLY A 118 -1.88 5.20 -39.22
N ASP A 119 -0.80 4.58 -38.77
CA ASP A 119 -0.82 3.43 -37.87
C ASP A 119 -1.16 3.87 -36.45
N LYS A 120 -2.17 3.24 -35.85
CA LYS A 120 -2.73 3.56 -34.54
C LYS A 120 -2.28 2.61 -33.43
N SER A 121 -1.51 1.56 -33.75
CA SER A 121 -1.18 0.48 -32.82
C SER A 121 -0.56 1.01 -31.52
N ASP A 122 0.47 1.86 -31.59
CA ASP A 122 1.13 2.43 -30.41
C ASP A 122 0.19 3.33 -29.58
N LEU A 123 -0.75 4.02 -30.23
CA LEU A 123 -1.75 4.85 -29.55
C LEU A 123 -2.77 3.99 -28.82
N GLU A 124 -3.20 2.89 -29.43
CA GLU A 124 -4.12 1.92 -28.83
C GLU A 124 -3.50 1.27 -27.60
N ASP A 125 -2.25 0.80 -27.69
CA ASP A 125 -1.50 0.23 -26.57
C ASP A 125 -1.35 1.25 -25.42
N ALA A 126 -1.06 2.52 -25.74
CA ALA A 126 -0.94 3.57 -24.74
C ALA A 126 -2.29 3.89 -24.05
N ILE A 127 -3.40 3.86 -24.80
CA ILE A 127 -4.75 4.03 -24.25
C ILE A 127 -5.08 2.86 -23.31
N GLU A 128 -4.82 1.62 -23.72
CA GLU A 128 -5.06 0.44 -22.88
C GLU A 128 -4.26 0.51 -21.58
N PHE A 129 -2.97 0.84 -21.65
CA PHE A 129 -2.15 1.04 -20.46
C PHE A 129 -2.71 2.15 -19.56
N ALA A 130 -3.06 3.30 -20.13
CA ALA A 130 -3.64 4.42 -19.40
C ALA A 130 -4.96 4.06 -18.68
N GLU A 131 -5.82 3.26 -19.32
CA GLU A 131 -7.07 2.76 -18.72
C GLU A 131 -6.84 1.72 -17.62
N SER A 132 -5.71 1.01 -17.64
CA SER A 132 -5.35 0.03 -16.61
C SER A 132 -4.89 0.64 -15.29
N LEU A 133 -4.57 1.94 -15.28
CA LEU A 133 -4.07 2.63 -14.08
C LEU A 133 -5.14 2.74 -12.99
N ILE A 134 -4.77 2.39 -11.76
CA ILE A 134 -5.63 2.55 -10.58
C ILE A 134 -5.57 4.01 -10.11
N LEU A 135 -6.45 4.85 -10.65
CA LEU A 135 -6.44 6.29 -10.41
C LEU A 135 -6.73 6.71 -8.95
N SER A 136 -7.15 5.80 -8.08
CA SER A 136 -7.26 6.06 -6.64
C SER A 136 -5.90 6.18 -5.96
N ASP A 137 -4.86 5.58 -6.53
CA ASP A 137 -3.49 5.57 -5.98
C ASP A 137 -2.73 6.85 -6.30
N TYR A 138 -3.31 7.71 -7.15
CA TYR A 138 -2.77 9.00 -7.53
C TYR A 138 -3.52 10.15 -6.86
N GLU A 139 -2.81 11.25 -6.63
CA GLU A 139 -3.35 12.48 -6.07
C GLU A 139 -4.44 13.06 -6.98
N ASP A 140 -5.47 13.61 -6.35
CA ASP A 140 -6.58 14.25 -7.06
C ASP A 140 -6.24 15.73 -7.31
N ASN A 141 -5.46 15.98 -8.34
CA ASN A 141 -4.88 17.28 -8.65
C ASN A 141 -5.00 17.63 -10.17
N GLU A 142 -4.43 18.78 -10.56
CA GLU A 142 -4.46 19.26 -11.94
C GLU A 142 -3.77 18.29 -12.92
N ASN A 143 -2.74 17.56 -12.49
CA ASN A 143 -2.04 16.58 -13.36
C ASN A 143 -2.93 15.37 -13.65
N LYS A 144 -3.68 14.87 -12.67
CA LYS A 144 -4.67 13.81 -12.89
C LYS A 144 -5.79 14.26 -13.83
N THR A 145 -6.22 15.51 -13.71
CA THR A 145 -7.20 16.10 -14.64
C THR A 145 -6.62 16.16 -16.06
N ALA A 146 -5.39 16.68 -16.22
CA ALA A 146 -4.72 16.75 -17.51
C ALA A 146 -4.49 15.37 -18.15
N PHE A 147 -4.20 14.34 -17.35
CA PHE A 147 -4.12 12.95 -17.81
C PHE A 147 -5.44 12.44 -18.37
N LEU A 148 -6.56 12.65 -17.65
CA LEU A 148 -7.88 12.26 -18.13
C LEU A 148 -8.28 12.98 -19.42
N GLU A 149 -7.97 14.27 -19.54
CA GLU A 149 -8.19 15.05 -20.76
C GLU A 149 -7.35 14.55 -21.93
N ALA A 150 -6.07 14.21 -21.69
CA ALA A 150 -5.18 13.64 -22.70
C ALA A 150 -5.66 12.26 -23.16
N LEU A 151 -6.15 11.42 -22.25
CA LEU A 151 -6.74 10.12 -22.56
C LEU A 151 -8.01 10.25 -23.42
N GLU A 152 -8.88 11.19 -23.09
CA GLU A 152 -10.09 11.50 -23.88
C GLU A 152 -9.72 12.01 -25.29
N ALA A 153 -8.70 12.88 -25.40
CA ALA A 153 -8.20 13.36 -26.68
C ALA A 153 -7.57 12.24 -27.51
N ALA A 154 -6.81 11.35 -26.89
CA ALA A 154 -6.22 10.18 -27.53
C ALA A 154 -7.30 9.24 -28.10
N LYS A 155 -8.36 8.97 -27.34
CA LYS A 155 -9.51 8.18 -27.82
C LYS A 155 -10.19 8.80 -29.03
N LYS A 156 -10.36 10.12 -29.05
CA LYS A 156 -10.93 10.83 -30.21
C LYS A 156 -10.07 10.67 -31.47
N VAL A 157 -8.75 10.72 -31.35
CA VAL A 157 -7.84 10.51 -32.48
C VAL A 157 -7.81 9.04 -32.92
N ARG A 158 -7.87 8.09 -31.97
CA ARG A 158 -8.04 6.66 -32.26
C ARG A 158 -9.32 6.40 -33.07
N ASP A 159 -10.42 7.03 -32.67
CA ASP A 159 -11.74 6.84 -33.31
C ASP A 159 -11.91 7.63 -34.62
N ASP A 160 -10.99 8.56 -34.95
CA ASP A 160 -11.03 9.32 -36.20
C ASP A 160 -10.47 8.48 -37.37
N GLU A 161 -11.37 7.99 -38.22
CA GLU A 161 -11.05 7.21 -39.42
C GLU A 161 -10.14 7.95 -40.42
N ASN A 162 -10.05 9.28 -40.33
CA ASN A 162 -9.23 10.10 -41.20
C ASN A 162 -7.94 10.61 -40.54
N ALA A 163 -7.64 10.15 -39.32
CA ALA A 163 -6.46 10.58 -38.60
C ALA A 163 -5.17 10.26 -39.37
N MET A 164 -4.33 11.29 -39.53
CA MET A 164 -3.01 11.14 -40.13
C MET A 164 -1.97 10.77 -39.07
N GLN A 165 -0.83 10.22 -39.51
CA GLN A 165 0.24 9.77 -38.61
C GLN A 165 0.71 10.84 -37.61
N ASP A 166 0.80 12.10 -38.04
CA ASP A 166 1.22 13.21 -37.17
C ASP A 166 0.23 13.42 -36.01
N GLU A 167 -1.07 13.33 -36.28
CA GLU A 167 -2.12 13.53 -35.27
C GLU A 167 -2.12 12.37 -34.26
N ILE A 168 -1.94 11.14 -34.74
CA ILE A 168 -1.80 9.95 -33.90
C ILE A 168 -0.56 10.05 -33.01
N THR A 169 0.57 10.45 -33.60
CA THR A 169 1.85 10.60 -32.89
C THR A 169 1.76 11.70 -31.82
N ASP A 170 1.11 12.82 -32.13
CA ASP A 170 0.93 13.92 -31.18
C ASP A 170 0.02 13.52 -30.02
N ALA A 171 -1.08 12.80 -30.31
CA ALA A 171 -1.97 12.26 -29.28
C ALA A 171 -1.26 11.25 -28.36
N TRP A 172 -0.47 10.34 -28.95
CA TRP A 172 0.33 9.37 -28.21
C TRP A 172 1.34 10.07 -27.28
N LYS A 173 2.11 11.02 -27.80
CA LYS A 173 3.07 11.80 -26.99
C LYS A 173 2.38 12.57 -25.86
N ALA A 174 1.24 13.17 -26.14
CA ALA A 174 0.48 13.93 -25.15
C ALA A 174 -0.01 13.01 -24.01
N LEU A 175 -0.54 11.83 -24.34
CA LEU A 175 -0.99 10.86 -23.36
C LEU A 175 0.16 10.35 -22.48
N ILE A 176 1.27 9.92 -23.08
CA ILE A 176 2.44 9.45 -22.34
C ILE A 176 3.03 10.54 -21.44
N LYS A 177 3.12 11.79 -21.94
CA LYS A 177 3.57 12.92 -21.14
C LYS A 177 2.67 13.13 -19.92
N ALA A 178 1.35 13.21 -20.12
CA ALA A 178 0.42 13.43 -19.02
C ALA A 178 0.44 12.28 -18.01
N ALA A 179 0.59 11.03 -18.47
CA ALA A 179 0.76 9.86 -17.61
C ALA A 179 2.01 9.96 -16.73
N SER A 180 3.12 10.45 -17.29
CA SER A 180 4.37 10.63 -16.55
C SER A 180 4.32 11.76 -15.50
N GLU A 181 3.36 12.68 -15.63
CA GLU A 181 3.17 13.80 -14.71
C GLU A 181 2.19 13.47 -13.57
N LEU A 182 1.57 12.28 -13.57
CA LEU A 182 0.73 11.82 -12.48
C LEU A 182 1.52 11.73 -11.15
N ASN A 183 0.93 12.28 -10.08
CA ASN A 183 1.52 12.22 -8.74
C ASN A 183 0.97 11.03 -7.98
N TYR A 184 1.82 10.07 -7.64
CA TYR A 184 1.44 8.94 -6.80
C TYR A 184 1.24 9.39 -5.35
N LYS A 185 0.19 8.91 -4.67
CA LYS A 185 -0.06 9.21 -3.26
C LYS A 185 0.99 8.52 -2.40
N MET A 186 1.84 9.33 -1.77
CA MET A 186 2.77 8.84 -0.75
C MET A 186 2.01 8.53 0.55
N ALA A 187 2.48 7.54 1.30
CA ALA A 187 1.92 7.26 2.62
C ALA A 187 2.20 8.41 3.60
N ASN A 188 1.25 8.69 4.48
CA ASN A 188 1.40 9.65 5.56
C ASN A 188 2.24 9.03 6.68
N MET A 189 3.37 9.66 6.99
CA MET A 189 4.34 9.20 7.99
C MET A 189 4.31 9.99 9.30
N ASP A 190 3.43 11.00 9.42
CA ASP A 190 3.49 11.98 10.51
C ASP A 190 3.27 11.33 11.88
N ASP A 191 2.27 10.45 11.99
CA ASP A 191 1.97 9.73 13.23
C ASP A 191 3.08 8.74 13.59
N LEU A 192 3.61 7.99 12.61
CA LEU A 192 4.73 7.07 12.82
C LEU A 192 5.98 7.80 13.32
N LYS A 193 6.36 8.91 12.67
CA LYS A 193 7.52 9.73 13.08
C LYS A 193 7.33 10.33 14.47
N SER A 194 6.12 10.79 14.79
CA SER A 194 5.80 11.35 16.11
C SER A 194 5.93 10.31 17.21
N VAL A 195 5.46 9.08 16.97
CA VAL A 195 5.58 7.97 17.93
C VAL A 195 7.02 7.53 18.10
N ILE A 196 7.79 7.39 17.01
CA ILE A 196 9.23 7.08 17.09
C ILE A 196 9.93 8.11 17.98
N ALA A 197 9.72 9.40 17.71
CA ALA A 197 10.34 10.47 18.49
C ALA A 197 9.95 10.44 19.97
N TRP A 198 8.70 10.10 20.30
CA TRP A 198 8.27 9.94 21.69
C TRP A 198 8.92 8.72 22.35
N MET A 199 8.89 7.57 21.69
CA MET A 199 9.44 6.30 22.21
C MET A 199 10.95 6.36 22.43
N GLU A 200 11.69 7.12 21.61
CA GLU A 200 13.13 7.39 21.80
C GLU A 200 13.44 8.15 23.09
N THR A 201 12.48 8.87 23.67
CA THR A 201 12.69 9.59 24.94
C THR A 201 12.51 8.70 26.17
N LEU A 202 12.06 7.46 25.99
CA LEU A 202 11.88 6.53 27.10
C LEU A 202 13.23 6.13 27.70
N ASP A 203 13.33 6.30 29.01
CA ASP A 203 14.45 5.82 29.81
C ASP A 203 14.24 4.35 30.14
N LEU A 204 14.82 3.46 29.32
CA LEU A 204 14.66 2.01 29.46
C LEU A 204 15.27 1.44 30.75
N ASP A 205 16.15 2.16 31.45
CA ASP A 205 16.75 1.68 32.71
C ASP A 205 15.72 1.57 33.85
N LYS A 206 14.60 2.31 33.73
CA LYS A 206 13.46 2.25 34.64
C LYS A 206 12.58 1.01 34.44
N TYR A 207 12.79 0.26 33.37
CA TYR A 207 11.98 -0.90 33.02
C TYR A 207 12.73 -2.21 33.30
N LEU A 208 11.96 -3.26 33.56
CA LEU A 208 12.43 -4.65 33.60
C LEU A 208 12.98 -5.05 32.24
N GLU A 209 13.88 -6.03 32.22
CA GLU A 209 14.57 -6.46 31.00
C GLU A 209 13.62 -7.15 30.01
N GLU A 210 12.57 -7.78 30.51
CA GLU A 210 11.50 -8.37 29.71
C GLU A 210 10.80 -7.31 28.85
N GLY A 211 10.69 -7.57 27.54
CA GLY A 211 10.04 -6.68 26.57
C GLY A 211 10.94 -5.60 25.97
N LYS A 212 12.14 -5.35 26.51
CA LYS A 212 13.05 -4.33 25.95
C LYS A 212 13.57 -4.69 24.57
N GLN A 213 13.88 -5.96 24.35
CA GLN A 213 14.38 -6.42 23.06
C GLN A 213 13.30 -6.22 21.99
N GLU A 214 12.08 -6.67 22.25
CA GLU A 214 10.93 -6.55 21.35
C GLU A 214 10.61 -5.07 21.07
N PHE A 215 10.69 -4.21 22.09
CA PHE A 215 10.55 -2.77 21.93
C PHE A 215 11.61 -2.16 21.00
N ASN A 216 12.89 -2.49 21.21
CA ASN A 216 13.98 -1.97 20.38
C ASN A 216 13.88 -2.48 18.93
N GLU A 217 13.53 -3.75 18.73
CA GLU A 217 13.29 -4.32 17.40
C GLU A 217 12.13 -3.63 16.69
N ALA A 218 11.02 -3.37 17.41
CA ALA A 218 9.88 -2.63 16.86
C ALA A 218 10.23 -1.17 16.54
N LEU A 219 11.05 -0.52 17.35
CA LEU A 219 11.53 0.85 17.11
C LEU A 219 12.42 0.93 15.87
N GLU A 220 13.35 -0.01 15.70
CA GLU A 220 14.20 -0.11 14.50
C GLU A 220 13.35 -0.39 13.24
N ALA A 221 12.39 -1.32 13.31
CA ALA A 221 11.48 -1.60 12.20
C ALA A 221 10.63 -0.37 11.82
N ALA A 222 10.17 0.38 12.82
CA ALA A 222 9.44 1.63 12.62
C ALA A 222 10.31 2.70 11.93
N ARG A 223 11.58 2.88 12.34
CA ARG A 223 12.53 3.76 11.66
C ARG A 223 12.72 3.38 10.19
N ALA A 224 13.01 2.10 9.94
CA ALA A 224 13.22 1.60 8.58
C ALA A 224 11.99 1.85 7.68
N THR A 225 10.79 1.67 8.22
CA THR A 225 9.53 1.95 7.50
C THR A 225 9.38 3.46 7.22
N ALA A 226 9.71 4.31 8.18
CA ALA A 226 9.63 5.77 8.06
C ALA A 226 10.66 6.38 7.08
N GLU A 227 11.77 5.69 6.82
CA GLU A 227 12.79 6.07 5.83
C GLU A 227 12.43 5.61 4.41
N ASN A 228 11.65 4.53 4.28
CA ASN A 228 11.20 4.04 2.99
C ASN A 228 9.99 4.84 2.48
N ILE A 229 10.26 5.85 1.66
CA ILE A 229 9.25 6.75 1.04
C ILE A 229 8.20 5.98 0.22
N LEU A 230 8.54 4.79 -0.27
CA LEU A 230 7.65 3.94 -1.07
C LEU A 230 6.87 2.92 -0.23
N SER A 231 6.98 2.94 1.10
CA SER A 231 6.18 2.08 1.97
C SER A 231 4.69 2.35 1.74
N PRO A 232 3.87 1.32 1.50
CA PRO A 232 2.42 1.51 1.41
C PRO A 232 1.88 1.92 2.78
N GLN A 233 0.77 2.67 2.80
CA GLN A 233 0.15 3.14 4.06
C GLN A 233 -0.13 2.00 5.03
N SER A 234 -0.53 0.83 4.53
CA SER A 234 -0.79 -0.35 5.37
C SER A 234 0.44 -0.87 6.12
N ASP A 235 1.65 -0.70 5.58
CA ASP A 235 2.89 -1.08 6.27
C ASP A 235 3.30 -0.01 7.28
N VAL A 236 3.05 1.27 6.98
CA VAL A 236 3.20 2.38 7.95
C VAL A 236 2.30 2.17 9.16
N ASP A 237 1.02 1.85 8.95
CA ASP A 237 0.04 1.61 10.01
C ASP A 237 0.43 0.39 10.87
N LYS A 238 0.94 -0.67 10.23
CA LYS A 238 1.46 -1.86 10.95
C LYS A 238 2.67 -1.53 11.80
N ALA A 239 3.63 -0.78 11.26
CA ALA A 239 4.84 -0.39 11.99
C ALA A 239 4.50 0.50 13.19
N TRP A 240 3.60 1.46 13.00
CA TRP A 240 3.07 2.30 14.08
C TRP A 240 2.43 1.46 15.18
N LYS A 241 1.56 0.52 14.80
CA LYS A 241 0.87 -0.36 15.74
C LYS A 241 1.84 -1.28 16.47
N ALA A 242 2.80 -1.88 15.77
CA ALA A 242 3.80 -2.76 16.36
C ALA A 242 4.65 -2.03 17.41
N LEU A 243 5.08 -0.80 17.12
CA LEU A 243 5.84 0.02 18.07
C LEU A 243 5.00 0.40 19.29
N MET A 244 3.74 0.78 19.10
CA MET A 244 2.82 1.06 20.20
C MET A 244 2.56 -0.18 21.08
N ASP A 245 2.29 -1.33 20.45
CA ASP A 245 2.04 -2.59 21.16
C ASP A 245 3.29 -3.00 21.97
N ALA A 246 4.49 -2.92 21.39
CA ALA A 246 5.75 -3.23 22.09
C ALA A 246 6.06 -2.25 23.22
N GLY A 247 5.84 -0.94 23.01
CA GLY A 247 6.00 0.07 24.06
C GLY A 247 5.05 -0.16 25.24
N SER A 248 3.82 -0.63 24.97
CA SER A 248 2.85 -0.97 26.01
C SER A 248 3.18 -2.25 26.79
N ALA A 249 4.00 -3.13 26.22
CA ALA A 249 4.43 -4.36 26.86
C ALA A 249 5.55 -4.15 27.90
N LEU A 250 6.26 -3.02 27.85
CA LEU A 250 7.30 -2.67 28.80
C LEU A 250 6.75 -2.57 30.24
N ARG A 251 7.49 -3.13 31.20
CA ARG A 251 7.12 -3.13 32.62
C ARG A 251 8.09 -2.31 33.44
N LEU A 252 7.58 -1.34 34.19
CA LEU A 252 8.40 -0.57 35.12
C LEU A 252 8.93 -1.46 36.25
N LYS A 253 10.16 -1.20 36.70
CA LYS A 253 10.69 -1.81 37.92
C LYS A 253 9.79 -1.41 39.11
N PRO A 254 9.39 -2.36 39.97
CA PRO A 254 8.54 -2.06 41.11
C PRO A 254 9.29 -1.22 42.15
N ASP A 255 8.55 -0.41 42.90
CA ASP A 255 9.08 0.31 44.06
C ASP A 255 9.34 -0.68 45.21
N LYS A 256 10.53 -0.56 45.82
CA LYS A 256 10.99 -1.43 46.92
C LYS A 256 11.06 -0.71 48.27
N GLY A 257 10.55 0.51 48.38
CA GLY A 257 10.60 1.30 49.63
C GLY A 257 9.99 0.57 50.84
N ALA A 258 8.85 -0.11 50.67
CA ALA A 258 8.22 -0.87 51.76
C ALA A 258 9.08 -2.08 52.20
N LEU A 259 9.72 -2.75 51.24
CA LEU A 259 10.63 -3.88 51.53
C LEU A 259 11.91 -3.39 52.23
N ASP A 260 12.48 -2.26 51.81
CA ASP A 260 13.63 -1.60 52.46
C ASP A 260 13.33 -1.30 53.94
N GLU A 261 12.19 -0.67 54.22
CA GLU A 261 11.79 -0.32 55.59
C GLU A 261 11.56 -1.57 56.46
N LEU A 262 10.94 -2.60 55.89
CA LEU A 262 10.69 -3.85 56.59
C LEU A 262 11.99 -4.60 56.89
N LEU A 263 12.94 -4.66 55.94
CA LEU A 263 14.26 -5.25 56.16
C LEU A 263 15.02 -4.52 57.28
N ARG A 264 15.05 -3.18 57.29
CA ARG A 264 15.68 -2.41 58.38
C ARG A 264 15.03 -2.64 59.75
N THR A 265 13.73 -2.85 59.77
CA THR A 265 13.03 -3.18 61.01
C THR A 265 13.36 -4.60 61.45
N ALA A 266 13.36 -5.53 60.51
CA ALA A 266 13.63 -6.95 60.72
C ALA A 266 15.09 -7.20 61.19
N GLU A 267 16.04 -6.38 60.75
CA GLU A 267 17.45 -6.47 61.15
C GLU A 267 17.65 -6.35 62.67
N LYS A 268 16.75 -5.66 63.38
CA LYS A 268 16.81 -5.52 64.85
C LYS A 268 16.64 -6.85 65.57
N TYR A 269 15.77 -7.74 65.06
CA TYR A 269 15.57 -9.05 65.68
C TYR A 269 16.83 -9.91 65.56
N LEU A 270 17.66 -9.71 64.54
CA LEU A 270 18.92 -10.46 64.36
C LEU A 270 19.92 -10.21 65.49
N ALA A 271 19.83 -9.07 66.19
CA ALA A 271 20.67 -8.75 67.34
C ALA A 271 20.16 -9.36 68.66
N GLU A 272 18.96 -9.93 68.66
CA GLU A 272 18.25 -10.43 69.84
C GLU A 272 18.03 -11.96 69.77
N GLU A 273 18.94 -12.69 69.12
CA GLU A 273 18.85 -14.15 68.91
C GLU A 273 18.50 -14.94 70.19
N GLU A 274 19.16 -14.63 71.30
CA GLU A 274 18.96 -15.31 72.59
C GLU A 274 17.57 -15.07 73.22
N SER A 275 16.81 -14.09 72.74
CA SER A 275 15.47 -13.74 73.24
C SER A 275 14.37 -14.64 72.68
N TYR A 276 14.66 -15.46 71.66
CA TYR A 276 13.67 -16.22 70.90
C TYR A 276 13.93 -17.72 70.89
N GLU A 277 12.88 -18.49 70.58
CA GLU A 277 12.99 -19.94 70.37
C GLU A 277 13.84 -20.25 69.12
N GLN A 278 14.78 -21.19 69.25
CA GLN A 278 15.83 -21.41 68.26
C GLN A 278 15.28 -21.80 66.88
N ALA A 279 14.24 -22.64 66.80
CA ALA A 279 13.69 -23.03 65.49
C ALA A 279 12.89 -21.89 64.84
N ALA A 280 12.17 -21.10 65.62
CA ALA A 280 11.46 -19.91 65.15
C ALA A 280 12.44 -18.84 64.61
N PHE A 281 13.56 -18.61 65.32
CA PHE A 281 14.60 -17.68 64.90
C PHE A 281 15.30 -18.12 63.61
N ALA A 282 15.65 -19.41 63.49
CA ALA A 282 16.23 -19.96 62.25
C ALA A 282 15.28 -19.80 61.05
N ALA A 283 13.98 -20.02 61.24
CA ALA A 283 12.98 -19.81 60.20
C ALA A 283 12.86 -18.33 59.79
N PHE A 284 12.95 -17.40 60.75
CA PHE A 284 12.96 -15.97 60.47
C PHE A 284 14.20 -15.54 59.68
N GLN A 285 15.40 -15.99 60.07
CA GLN A 285 16.65 -15.68 59.36
C GLN A 285 16.60 -16.13 57.90
N ALA A 286 16.05 -17.31 57.63
CA ALA A 286 15.89 -17.81 56.27
C ALA A 286 15.01 -16.87 55.42
N VAL A 287 13.87 -16.44 55.97
CA VAL A 287 12.95 -15.52 55.28
C VAL A 287 13.56 -14.12 55.12
N TYR A 288 14.33 -13.64 56.11
CA TYR A 288 15.08 -12.39 56.00
C TYR A 288 16.07 -12.43 54.83
N ALA A 289 16.85 -13.49 54.70
CA ALA A 289 17.81 -13.66 53.61
C ALA A 289 17.11 -13.75 52.24
N GLU A 290 15.95 -14.42 52.15
CA GLU A 290 15.14 -14.43 50.92
C GLU A 290 14.64 -13.03 50.54
N ALA A 291 14.16 -12.26 51.53
CA ALA A 291 13.68 -10.90 51.32
C ALA A 291 14.81 -9.95 50.89
N GLU A 292 16.01 -10.09 51.47
CA GLU A 292 17.20 -9.34 51.07
C GLU A 292 17.61 -9.68 49.62
N ALA A 293 17.57 -10.96 49.24
CA ALA A 293 17.85 -11.37 47.86
C ALA A 293 16.88 -10.73 46.86
N VAL A 294 15.58 -10.67 47.18
CA VAL A 294 14.57 -9.97 46.36
C VAL A 294 14.83 -8.46 46.32
N TYR A 295 15.23 -7.85 47.45
CA TYR A 295 15.56 -6.43 47.52
C TYR A 295 16.73 -6.06 46.59
N MET A 296 17.80 -6.86 46.61
CA MET A 296 19.00 -6.62 45.79
C MET A 296 18.81 -6.97 44.31
N ASN A 297 17.81 -7.79 43.96
CA ASN A 297 17.53 -8.16 42.57
C ASN A 297 16.86 -7.01 41.79
N GLU A 298 17.59 -6.24 40.99
CA GLU A 298 17.02 -5.15 40.17
C GLU A 298 15.91 -5.58 39.18
N GLN A 299 15.79 -6.88 38.89
CA GLN A 299 14.77 -7.46 38.00
C GLN A 299 13.63 -8.15 38.77
N ALA A 300 13.55 -7.96 40.09
CA ALA A 300 12.43 -8.48 40.86
C ALA A 300 11.11 -7.90 40.33
N THR A 301 10.15 -8.79 40.11
CA THR A 301 8.79 -8.44 39.70
C THR A 301 7.99 -7.87 40.87
N GLU A 302 6.88 -7.20 40.57
CA GLU A 302 5.97 -6.66 41.59
C GLU A 302 5.48 -7.75 42.54
N ASP A 303 5.12 -8.92 42.00
CA ASP A 303 4.66 -10.08 42.78
C ASP A 303 5.75 -10.64 43.70
N GLU A 304 7.01 -10.67 43.27
CA GLU A 304 8.13 -11.11 44.10
C GLU A 304 8.39 -10.15 45.25
N VAL A 305 8.39 -8.84 44.98
CA VAL A 305 8.55 -7.80 46.01
C VAL A 305 7.41 -7.86 47.02
N ALA A 306 6.15 -7.95 46.56
CA ALA A 306 4.98 -8.07 47.43
C ALA A 306 5.05 -9.34 48.29
N SER A 307 5.41 -10.48 47.69
CA SER A 307 5.56 -11.75 48.41
C SER A 307 6.68 -11.73 49.44
N ALA A 308 7.78 -11.01 49.17
CA ALA A 308 8.87 -10.84 50.13
C ALA A 308 8.42 -10.02 51.34
N VAL A 309 7.68 -8.93 51.11
CA VAL A 309 7.09 -8.13 52.18
C VAL A 309 6.14 -8.96 53.06
N GLU A 310 5.21 -9.69 52.45
CA GLU A 310 4.25 -10.52 53.20
C GLU A 310 4.95 -11.62 54.02
N ARG A 311 5.90 -12.34 53.40
CA ARG A 311 6.64 -13.41 54.07
C ARG A 311 7.48 -12.89 55.24
N LEU A 312 8.23 -11.80 55.04
CA LEU A 312 9.08 -11.23 56.09
C LEU A 312 8.25 -10.69 57.26
N ALA A 313 7.14 -10.00 56.97
CA ALA A 313 6.22 -9.53 58.02
C ALA A 313 5.60 -10.70 58.81
N GLY A 314 5.17 -11.75 58.10
CA GLY A 314 4.63 -12.95 58.74
C GLY A 314 5.66 -13.72 59.56
N ALA A 315 6.92 -13.77 59.12
CA ALA A 315 8.02 -14.39 59.86
C ALA A 315 8.36 -13.60 61.13
N ALA A 316 8.42 -12.28 61.06
CA ALA A 316 8.64 -11.41 62.22
C ALA A 316 7.54 -11.60 63.27
N ALA A 317 6.26 -11.59 62.87
CA ALA A 317 5.14 -11.80 63.80
C ALA A 317 5.15 -13.18 64.48
N LYS A 318 5.57 -14.23 63.76
CA LYS A 318 5.74 -15.58 64.33
C LYS A 318 6.90 -15.63 65.32
N LEU A 319 8.00 -14.93 65.03
CA LEU A 319 9.16 -14.84 65.90
C LEU A 319 8.79 -14.16 67.23
N GLU A 320 8.10 -13.03 67.18
CA GLU A 320 7.63 -12.30 68.38
C GLU A 320 6.69 -13.12 69.27
N SER A 321 5.97 -14.09 68.69
CA SER A 321 5.07 -14.98 69.42
C SER A 321 5.76 -16.19 70.05
N SER A 322 7.09 -16.33 69.86
CA SER A 322 7.89 -17.51 70.25
C SER A 322 9.13 -17.11 71.07
N PRO A 323 8.97 -16.62 72.32
CA PRO A 323 10.10 -16.25 73.18
C PRO A 323 10.93 -17.47 73.60
N ALA A 324 12.20 -17.25 73.94
CA ALA A 324 13.07 -18.30 74.49
C ALA A 324 12.44 -18.94 75.74
N GLU A 325 12.49 -20.27 75.83
CA GLU A 325 12.07 -20.97 77.06
C GLU A 325 13.01 -20.61 78.21
N THR A 326 12.46 -20.09 79.31
CA THR A 326 13.22 -19.90 80.54
C THR A 326 13.47 -21.25 81.18
N GLU A 327 14.74 -21.64 81.29
CA GLU A 327 15.15 -22.74 82.17
C GLU A 327 14.83 -22.37 83.63
N GLU A 328 13.72 -22.89 84.16
CA GLU A 328 13.49 -22.98 85.60
C GLU A 328 14.46 -24.01 86.21
N PRO A 329 15.13 -23.72 87.34
CA PRO A 329 16.00 -24.67 88.00
C PRO A 329 15.16 -25.76 88.68
N ASP A 330 15.32 -27.00 88.23
CA ASP A 330 14.78 -28.20 88.86
C ASP A 330 15.19 -28.27 90.35
N LYS A 331 14.20 -28.12 91.24
CA LYS A 331 14.31 -28.50 92.65
C LYS A 331 13.74 -29.89 92.84
N GLY A 332 14.63 -30.86 92.99
CA GLY A 332 14.27 -32.20 93.41
C GLY A 332 13.58 -32.26 94.78
N SER A 333 12.66 -33.22 94.92
CA SER A 333 12.51 -34.00 96.15
C SER A 333 11.80 -35.31 95.86
N ALA A 334 12.44 -36.37 96.34
CA ALA A 334 12.05 -37.77 96.24
C ALA A 334 10.73 -38.11 96.95
N GLY A 335 10.07 -39.16 96.43
CA GLY A 335 8.95 -39.87 97.04
C GLY A 335 8.81 -41.26 96.42
N ASN A 336 9.63 -42.18 96.93
CA ASN A 336 9.73 -43.61 96.61
C ASN A 336 8.45 -44.38 97.02
N GLU A 337 7.91 -45.26 96.15
CA GLU A 337 7.85 -46.73 96.36
C GLU A 337 6.95 -47.47 95.35
N THR A 338 7.61 -48.28 94.51
CA THR A 338 7.33 -49.68 94.16
C THR A 338 5.99 -50.12 93.56
N ALA A 339 6.01 -50.54 92.28
CA ALA A 339 5.83 -51.96 91.88
C ALA A 339 6.16 -52.17 90.38
N VAL A 340 7.21 -52.96 90.14
CA VAL A 340 7.60 -53.69 88.90
C VAL A 340 7.21 -55.17 89.14
N PRO A 341 6.96 -56.09 88.17
CA PRO A 341 7.44 -56.20 86.77
C PRO A 341 6.31 -56.44 85.75
N GLY A 342 6.49 -56.40 84.43
CA GLY A 342 7.68 -56.37 83.57
C GLY A 342 7.38 -57.19 82.31
N LYS A 343 7.82 -56.73 81.13
CA LYS A 343 8.59 -57.53 80.16
C LYS A 343 8.89 -56.77 78.87
N ASP A 344 10.19 -56.77 78.58
CA ASP A 344 10.97 -56.69 77.34
C ASP A 344 10.61 -55.60 76.32
N GLU A 345 11.41 -54.53 76.17
CA GLU A 345 12.80 -54.44 75.67
C GLU A 345 12.96 -54.77 74.18
N THR A 346 13.08 -53.75 73.33
CA THR A 346 14.31 -53.04 72.85
C THR A 346 14.83 -53.71 71.57
N ALA A 347 15.51 -53.04 70.63
CA ALA A 347 16.18 -51.74 70.57
C ALA A 347 16.04 -51.24 69.11
N ALA A 348 15.83 -49.94 68.84
CA ALA A 348 16.87 -48.89 68.78
C ALA A 348 17.95 -49.23 67.72
N THR A 349 18.39 -48.37 66.81
CA THR A 349 18.77 -46.94 66.78
C THR A 349 19.10 -46.65 65.30
N GLY A 350 19.19 -45.47 64.72
CA GLY A 350 19.27 -44.09 65.18
C GLY A 350 19.79 -43.21 64.02
N ASN A 351 19.50 -41.91 64.12
CA ASN A 351 20.20 -40.73 63.60
C ASN A 351 20.54 -40.50 62.09
N THR A 352 20.27 -39.24 61.70
CA THR A 352 20.85 -38.37 60.65
C THR A 352 22.35 -38.05 60.94
N PRO A 353 23.13 -37.15 60.26
CA PRO A 353 22.88 -36.21 59.14
C PRO A 353 24.06 -36.03 58.10
N SER A 354 23.84 -35.17 57.08
CA SER A 354 24.70 -34.17 56.37
C SER A 354 26.18 -34.37 55.92
N GLU A 355 26.48 -33.60 54.84
CA GLU A 355 27.74 -32.95 54.37
C GLU A 355 28.81 -33.66 53.50
N ASN A 356 28.93 -33.13 52.25
CA ASN A 356 30.08 -32.54 51.54
C ASN A 356 31.50 -33.18 51.58
N THR A 357 32.12 -33.38 50.40
CA THR A 357 33.33 -32.65 49.89
C THR A 357 33.98 -33.34 48.67
N ASP A 358 34.30 -32.48 47.69
CA ASP A 358 35.50 -32.37 46.86
C ASP A 358 36.02 -33.43 45.85
N ASP A 359 36.43 -32.82 44.72
CA ASP A 359 37.61 -33.06 43.88
C ASP A 359 37.53 -33.82 42.54
N VAL A 360 37.64 -32.99 41.48
CA VAL A 360 38.62 -33.06 40.37
C VAL A 360 38.47 -34.20 39.34
N LYS A 361 38.05 -33.85 38.12
CA LYS A 361 38.95 -33.67 36.94
C LYS A 361 38.18 -33.55 35.61
N VAL A 362 38.52 -32.48 34.92
CA VAL A 362 38.31 -32.13 33.50
C VAL A 362 38.59 -33.31 32.53
N ILE A 363 37.84 -33.40 31.42
CA ILE A 363 38.30 -33.36 30.00
C ILE A 363 37.09 -33.44 29.05
N ALA A 364 37.11 -32.55 28.06
CA ALA A 364 36.19 -32.40 26.94
C ALA A 364 36.11 -33.62 25.99
N LYS A 365 35.03 -33.68 25.19
CA LYS A 365 35.07 -33.51 23.70
C LYS A 365 34.12 -34.44 22.94
N ALA A 366 33.28 -33.78 22.12
CA ALA A 366 32.80 -34.11 20.77
C ALA A 366 31.80 -35.25 20.53
N GLU A 367 30.70 -34.83 19.89
CA GLU A 367 29.97 -35.52 18.80
C GLU A 367 30.93 -36.12 17.74
N PRO A 368 30.53 -37.15 16.95
CA PRO A 368 29.56 -36.91 15.88
C PRO A 368 28.59 -38.08 15.54
N ALA A 369 27.40 -37.68 15.09
CA ALA A 369 26.71 -38.01 13.84
C ALA A 369 26.59 -39.44 13.24
N GLN A 370 25.40 -39.61 12.61
CA GLN A 370 25.02 -40.33 11.38
C GLN A 370 24.39 -41.73 11.44
N THR A 371 23.18 -41.80 10.87
CA THR A 371 22.73 -42.70 9.77
C THR A 371 21.37 -42.13 9.28
N THR A 372 21.22 -41.49 8.10
CA THR A 372 21.16 -41.95 6.69
C THR A 372 20.09 -42.99 6.35
N GLU A 373 19.10 -42.58 5.54
CA GLU A 373 18.39 -43.26 4.42
C GLU A 373 17.19 -42.32 4.05
N LYS A 374 17.03 -41.63 2.90
CA LYS A 374 17.13 -41.83 1.44
C LYS A 374 16.04 -42.72 0.80
N SER A 375 15.07 -42.09 0.12
CA SER A 375 14.58 -42.39 -1.26
C SER A 375 13.47 -41.37 -1.60
N ASP A 376 13.67 -40.43 -2.53
CA ASP A 376 13.55 -40.49 -4.01
C ASP A 376 12.10 -40.64 -4.52
N GLY A 377 11.61 -39.66 -5.31
CA GLY A 377 10.64 -39.91 -6.39
C GLY A 377 9.46 -38.95 -6.60
N ILE A 378 9.71 -37.82 -7.29
CA ILE A 378 8.88 -37.08 -8.27
C ILE A 378 7.62 -37.81 -8.80
N THR A 379 6.42 -37.22 -8.90
CA THR A 379 5.95 -36.37 -10.02
C THR A 379 4.63 -35.63 -9.73
N THR A 380 4.49 -34.49 -10.40
CA THR A 380 3.40 -33.51 -10.59
C THR A 380 1.96 -34.02 -10.81
N THR A 381 0.95 -33.30 -10.28
CA THR A 381 -0.05 -32.52 -11.06
C THR A 381 -1.15 -31.87 -10.19
N SER A 382 -1.54 -30.66 -10.58
CA SER A 382 -2.58 -29.80 -10.01
C SER A 382 -3.98 -30.42 -9.93
N LYS A 383 -4.72 -30.15 -8.84
CA LYS A 383 -6.06 -29.53 -8.88
C LYS A 383 -6.63 -29.31 -7.46
N VAL A 384 -7.05 -28.08 -7.22
CA VAL A 384 -8.01 -27.59 -6.21
C VAL A 384 -9.38 -27.48 -6.92
N PRO A 385 -10.59 -27.43 -6.31
CA PRO A 385 -10.97 -27.30 -4.88
C PRO A 385 -12.17 -28.19 -4.39
N THR A 386 -12.54 -27.98 -3.11
CA THR A 386 -13.92 -27.88 -2.56
C THR A 386 -14.61 -29.09 -1.89
N ALA A 387 -14.80 -28.90 -0.58
CA ALA A 387 -15.96 -29.16 0.30
C ALA A 387 -16.37 -30.57 0.80
N GLY A 388 -16.60 -30.59 2.13
CA GLY A 388 -17.47 -31.50 2.87
C GLY A 388 -16.72 -32.68 3.52
N GLY A 389 -16.75 -32.95 4.82
CA GLY A 389 -17.51 -32.42 5.95
C GLY A 389 -17.59 -33.51 7.05
N GLY A 390 -17.30 -33.14 8.31
CA GLY A 390 -17.58 -33.89 9.56
C GLY A 390 -16.67 -35.11 9.83
N ALA A 391 -16.26 -35.48 11.05
CA ALA A 391 -16.53 -35.12 12.46
C ALA A 391 -15.48 -35.94 13.28
N ALA A 392 -15.12 -35.76 14.54
CA ALA A 392 -15.29 -34.79 15.62
C ALA A 392 -14.29 -35.24 16.71
N VAL A 393 -13.63 -34.35 17.45
CA VAL A 393 -13.26 -34.64 18.84
C VAL A 393 -13.25 -33.36 19.67
N THR A 394 -13.74 -33.51 20.88
CA THR A 394 -14.18 -32.56 21.90
C THR A 394 -13.08 -31.70 22.54
N ALA A 395 -13.36 -30.40 22.75
CA ALA A 395 -12.87 -29.65 23.90
C ALA A 395 -13.78 -28.44 24.19
N LYS A 396 -13.72 -27.96 25.43
CA LYS A 396 -14.82 -27.46 26.25
C LYS A 396 -14.48 -26.05 26.75
N ALA A 397 -15.42 -25.10 26.58
CA ALA A 397 -15.54 -23.78 27.27
C ALA A 397 -14.36 -22.78 27.10
N VAL A 398 -14.49 -21.45 27.12
CA VAL A 398 -15.45 -20.53 27.76
C VAL A 398 -15.82 -19.39 26.80
N LYS A 399 -17.03 -18.86 26.98
CA LYS A 399 -17.64 -17.74 26.26
C LYS A 399 -17.70 -16.53 27.20
N THR A 400 -17.22 -15.38 26.75
CA THR A 400 -17.76 -14.06 27.07
C THR A 400 -17.40 -13.12 25.94
N GLY A 401 -18.41 -12.68 25.19
CA GLY A 401 -18.33 -11.43 24.46
C GLY A 401 -18.67 -10.30 25.42
N ASP A 402 -18.18 -9.10 25.15
CA ASP A 402 -19.09 -8.00 24.84
C ASP A 402 -18.35 -6.91 24.08
N THR A 403 -19.00 -6.46 23.01
CA THR A 403 -18.71 -5.24 22.25
C THR A 403 -19.38 -4.08 22.96
N ALA A 404 -18.63 -3.06 23.38
CA ALA A 404 -19.20 -1.76 23.72
C ALA A 404 -18.18 -0.62 23.51
N ASP A 405 -18.51 0.20 22.52
CA ASP A 405 -18.35 1.64 22.38
C ASP A 405 -17.19 2.40 23.05
N ILE A 406 -16.47 3.06 22.15
CA ILE A 406 -15.55 4.17 22.30
C ILE A 406 -16.27 5.34 22.97
N MET A 407 -15.89 5.66 24.21
CA MET A 407 -16.31 6.90 24.89
C MET A 407 -15.09 7.65 25.39
N TYR A 408 -14.92 8.83 24.81
CA TYR A 408 -14.05 9.94 25.18
C TYR A 408 -13.68 9.98 26.68
N LEU A 409 -12.39 9.85 26.98
CA LEU A 409 -11.85 10.20 28.29
C LEU A 409 -11.12 11.55 28.21
N THR A 410 -11.87 12.63 28.36
CA THR A 410 -11.33 13.93 28.78
C THR A 410 -11.01 13.86 30.27
N VAL A 411 -9.72 13.83 30.63
CA VAL A 411 -9.27 14.11 32.00
C VAL A 411 -8.45 15.39 32.01
N LEU A 412 -9.02 16.38 32.69
CA LEU A 412 -8.44 17.65 33.10
C LEU A 412 -7.24 17.42 34.03
N LEU A 413 -6.09 17.99 33.69
CA LEU A 413 -5.05 18.35 34.65
C LEU A 413 -4.78 19.85 34.50
N GLY A 414 -5.29 20.61 35.46
CA GLY A 414 -4.88 21.98 35.74
C GLY A 414 -3.85 22.02 36.86
N ALA A 415 -3.13 23.16 36.90
CA ALA A 415 -2.05 23.56 37.82
C ALA A 415 -0.65 23.06 37.40
N SER A 416 0.42 23.86 37.37
CA SER A 416 0.59 25.30 37.62
C SER A 416 1.91 25.79 37.02
N ALA A 417 1.95 27.09 36.84
CA ALA A 417 2.95 28.01 36.32
C ALA A 417 4.46 27.80 36.63
N CYS A 418 5.25 28.41 35.73
CA CYS A 418 6.55 29.10 35.89
C CYS A 418 7.72 28.50 35.08
N ILE A 419 8.06 29.11 33.95
CA ILE A 419 9.27 29.94 33.79
C ILE A 419 9.05 30.91 32.61
N ALA A 420 9.46 32.15 32.84
CA ALA A 420 9.19 33.33 32.02
C ALA A 420 10.29 33.61 30.98
N ALA A 421 9.84 34.23 29.88
CA ALA A 421 10.41 35.39 29.20
C ALA A 421 11.88 35.39 28.71
N ALA A 422 12.04 35.36 27.38
CA ALA A 422 12.94 36.20 26.56
C ALA A 422 12.69 35.81 25.08
N ALA A 423 12.57 36.66 24.06
CA ALA A 423 12.69 38.09 23.91
C ALA A 423 11.97 38.48 22.60
N ALA A 424 11.09 39.49 22.65
CA ALA A 424 10.57 40.17 21.46
C ALA A 424 10.79 41.67 21.64
N ALA A 425 11.90 42.18 21.12
CA ALA A 425 12.15 43.61 21.01
C ALA A 425 13.22 43.91 19.95
N LYS A 426 12.88 43.78 18.65
CA LYS A 426 13.60 44.53 17.62
C LYS A 426 12.87 44.63 16.28
N LYS A 427 11.82 45.46 16.19
CA LYS A 427 11.50 46.17 14.94
C LYS A 427 10.48 47.28 15.19
N ALA A 428 10.98 48.52 15.26
CA ALA A 428 10.35 49.75 14.74
C ALA A 428 10.88 50.98 15.49
N SER A 429 11.91 51.63 14.94
CA SER A 429 12.09 53.09 14.99
C SER A 429 13.26 53.44 14.06
N GLY A 430 12.94 54.06 12.92
CA GLY A 430 13.93 54.55 11.97
C GLY A 430 14.50 55.91 12.35
N ARG A 431 15.74 56.16 11.92
CA ARG A 431 16.29 57.47 11.47
C ARG A 431 17.78 57.32 11.17
N ARG A 432 18.13 57.11 9.91
CA ARG A 432 18.83 58.07 9.04
C ARG A 432 19.01 57.46 7.65
#